data_AF-A0A2N2DDL0-F1
#
_entry.id   AF-A0A2N2DDL0-F1
#
_cell.length_a   1.000
_cell.length_b   1.000
_cell.length_c   1.000
_cell.angle_alpha   90.00
_cell.angle_beta   90.00
_cell.angle_gamma   90.00
#
_symmetry.space_group_name_H-M   'P 1'
#
loop_
_entity.id
_entity.type
_entity.pdbx_description
1 polymer ?
#
loop_
_entity_poly.entity_id
_entity_poly.type
_entity_poly.pdbx_seq_one_letter_code
_entity_poly.pdbx_strand_id
1 'polypeptide(L)'
;MKKNEPWEMLADKKIWEMLNDTDRELNEEYVRLMFIELFNRIKNLEHENNTLKVLLFEYGLIEEKVFFDALGEVREFFKEWDEERAKEVEFYKNSGISFFDWAAFVSKGKFDRSALNS
;
A
#
# COMPACT_ATOMS: atom_id res chain seq x y z
N MET A 1 -6.23 -14.04 28.58
CA MET A 1 -5.95 -13.11 27.46
C MET A 1 -7.29 -12.66 26.90
N LYS A 2 -7.55 -11.36 26.75
CA LYS A 2 -8.73 -10.89 26.01
C LYS A 2 -8.59 -11.36 24.56
N LYS A 3 -9.58 -12.08 24.03
CA LYS A 3 -9.68 -12.31 22.60
C LYS A 3 -9.97 -10.95 21.98
N ASN A 4 -9.06 -10.46 21.14
CA ASN A 4 -9.37 -9.31 20.29
C ASN A 4 -10.39 -9.79 19.26
N GLU A 5 -11.47 -9.03 19.12
CA GLU A 5 -12.49 -9.36 18.15
C GLU A 5 -11.99 -9.04 16.74
N PRO A 6 -12.38 -9.80 15.69
CA PRO A 6 -11.79 -9.70 14.35
C PRO A 6 -11.84 -8.28 13.76
N TRP A 7 -12.90 -7.51 14.05
CA TRP A 7 -13.05 -6.13 13.57
C TRP A 7 -12.09 -5.15 14.23
N GLU A 8 -11.61 -5.43 15.45
CA GLU A 8 -10.62 -4.57 16.12
C GLU A 8 -9.24 -4.66 15.44
N MET A 9 -8.99 -5.72 14.67
CA MET A 9 -7.77 -5.89 13.87
C MET A 9 -7.82 -5.16 12.53
N LEU A 10 -9.01 -4.83 12.04
CA LEU A 10 -9.21 -4.11 10.79
C LEU A 10 -9.10 -2.58 10.94
N ALA A 11 -8.95 -2.09 12.17
CA ALA A 11 -8.68 -0.70 12.44
C ALA A 11 -7.27 -0.32 11.91
N ASP A 12 -7.18 0.81 11.21
CA ASP A 12 -5.95 1.27 10.53
C ASP A 12 -4.72 1.22 11.44
N LYS A 13 -4.88 1.67 12.68
CA LYS A 13 -3.82 1.67 13.68
C LYS A 13 -3.30 0.25 13.97
N LYS A 14 -4.17 -0.76 14.08
CA LYS A 14 -3.75 -2.15 14.31
C LYS A 14 -3.14 -2.78 13.07
N ILE A 15 -3.65 -2.48 11.87
CA ILE A 15 -3.04 -2.92 10.62
C ILE A 15 -1.61 -2.39 10.53
N TRP A 16 -1.40 -1.10 10.80
CA TRP A 16 -0.06 -0.49 10.83
C TRP A 16 0.84 -1.04 11.94
N GLU A 17 0.32 -1.24 13.14
CA GLU A 17 1.08 -1.86 14.24
C GLU A 17 1.49 -3.31 13.91
N MET A 18 0.63 -4.07 13.23
CA MET A 18 0.93 -5.43 12.77
C MET A 18 1.93 -5.47 11.61
N LEU A 19 1.87 -4.52 10.69
CA LEU A 19 2.83 -4.40 9.59
C LEU A 19 4.21 -3.92 10.08
N ASN A 20 4.27 -3.18 11.19
CA ASN A 20 5.51 -2.74 11.83
C ASN A 20 6.20 -3.85 12.66
N ASP A 21 5.43 -4.80 13.20
CA ASP A 21 5.95 -5.95 13.94
C ASP A 21 6.16 -7.14 12.99
N THR A 22 7.28 -7.08 12.27
CA THR A 22 7.62 -8.00 11.18
C THR A 22 7.97 -9.41 11.69
N ASP A 23 8.28 -9.58 12.99
CA ASP A 23 8.72 -10.84 13.64
C ASP A 23 7.54 -11.73 14.03
N ARG A 24 6.33 -11.20 13.90
CA ARG A 24 5.12 -11.88 14.33
C ARG A 24 4.62 -12.82 13.25
N GLU A 25 4.52 -14.12 13.57
CA GLU A 25 3.75 -15.05 12.74
C GLU A 25 2.29 -14.59 12.65
N LEU A 26 1.90 -14.18 11.44
CA LEU A 26 0.53 -13.83 11.13
C LEU A 26 -0.25 -15.10 10.83
N ASN A 27 -1.33 -15.33 11.59
CA ASN A 27 -2.27 -16.41 11.27
C ASN A 27 -2.89 -16.18 9.88
N GLU A 28 -2.91 -17.21 9.05
CA GLU A 28 -3.43 -17.20 7.69
C GLU A 28 -4.87 -16.65 7.60
N GLU A 29 -5.71 -16.93 8.60
CA GLU A 29 -7.08 -16.42 8.68
C GLU A 29 -7.12 -14.89 8.81
N TYR A 30 -6.19 -14.31 9.59
CA TYR A 30 -6.06 -12.85 9.73
C TYR A 30 -5.51 -12.21 8.47
N VAL A 31 -4.58 -12.87 7.78
CA VAL A 31 -4.09 -12.42 6.47
C VAL A 31 -5.23 -12.34 5.46
N ARG A 32 -6.09 -13.37 5.40
CA ARG A 32 -7.28 -13.39 4.53
C ARG A 32 -8.25 -12.25 4.85
N LEU A 33 -8.55 -12.01 6.13
CA LEU A 33 -9.43 -10.92 6.55
C LEU A 33 -8.87 -9.54 6.18
N MET A 34 -7.55 -9.33 6.34
CA MET A 34 -6.90 -8.09 5.89
C MET A 34 -6.99 -7.90 4.38
N PHE A 35 -6.78 -8.96 3.58
CA PHE A 35 -6.94 -8.86 2.12
C PHE A 35 -8.37 -8.51 1.71
N ILE A 36 -9.38 -9.09 2.37
CA ILE A 36 -10.79 -8.77 2.12
C ILE A 36 -11.05 -7.29 2.42
N GLU A 37 -10.56 -6.80 3.56
CA GLU A 37 -10.73 -5.39 3.95
C GLU A 37 -10.01 -4.43 2.99
N LEU A 38 -8.77 -4.72 2.60
CA LEU A 38 -8.04 -3.94 1.60
C LEU A 38 -8.77 -3.94 0.25
N PHE A 39 -9.32 -5.08 -0.17
CA PHE A 39 -10.11 -5.17 -1.40
C PHE A 39 -11.37 -4.32 -1.34
N ASN A 40 -12.11 -4.35 -0.21
CA ASN A 40 -13.29 -3.53 0.00
C ASN A 40 -12.96 -2.03 -0.07
N ARG A 41 -11.83 -1.61 0.50
CA ARG A 41 -11.38 -0.20 0.43
C ARG A 41 -11.07 0.23 -0.99
N ILE A 42 -10.40 -0.62 -1.77
CA ILE A 42 -10.15 -0.36 -3.20
C ILE A 42 -11.47 -0.20 -3.95
N LYS A 43 -12.46 -1.05 -3.67
CA LYS A 43 -13.78 -0.96 -4.29
C LYS A 43 -14.53 0.33 -3.96
N ASN A 44 -14.44 0.79 -2.71
CA ASN A 44 -15.04 2.08 -2.31
C ASN A 44 -14.36 3.25 -3.01
N LEU A 45 -13.02 3.27 -3.08
CA LEU A 45 -12.27 4.30 -3.81
C LEU A 45 -12.62 4.32 -5.30
N GLU A 46 -12.79 3.16 -5.92
CA GLU A 46 -13.24 3.04 -7.32
C GLU A 46 -14.63 3.69 -7.51
N HIS A 47 -15.55 3.44 -6.58
CA HIS A 47 -16.90 4.01 -6.62
C HIS A 47 -16.89 5.54 -6.41
N GLU A 48 -16.14 6.04 -5.42
CA GLU A 48 -15.99 7.47 -5.15
C GLU A 48 -15.36 8.21 -6.35
N ASN A 49 -14.32 7.63 -6.95
CA ASN A 49 -13.68 8.20 -8.14
C ASN A 49 -14.66 8.29 -9.33
N ASN A 50 -15.44 7.25 -9.58
CA ASN A 50 -16.43 7.28 -10.66
C ASN A 50 -17.56 8.28 -10.38
N THR A 51 -18.03 8.36 -9.14
CA THR A 51 -18.99 9.37 -8.70
C THR A 51 -18.46 10.78 -8.97
N LEU A 52 -17.21 11.05 -8.59
CA LEU A 52 -16.58 12.34 -8.81
C LEU A 52 -16.45 12.69 -10.30
N LYS A 53 -16.06 11.74 -11.15
CA LYS A 53 -16.01 11.95 -12.61
C LYS A 53 -17.36 12.37 -13.17
N VAL A 54 -18.43 11.67 -12.78
CA VAL A 54 -19.80 12.01 -13.21
C VAL A 54 -20.15 13.42 -12.75
N LEU A 55 -19.89 13.78 -11.50
CA LEU A 55 -20.15 15.14 -11.00
C LEU A 55 -19.33 16.20 -11.74
N LEU A 56 -18.05 15.96 -12.00
CA LEU A 56 -17.20 16.93 -12.70
C LEU A 56 -17.68 17.19 -14.14
N PHE A 57 -18.18 16.17 -14.82
CA PHE A 57 -18.68 16.27 -16.19
C PHE A 57 -20.12 16.78 -16.27
N GLU A 58 -21.04 16.25 -15.46
CA GLU A 58 -22.45 16.68 -15.42
C GLU A 58 -22.60 18.17 -15.04
N TYR A 59 -21.74 18.65 -14.13
CA TYR A 59 -21.74 20.07 -13.73
C TYR A 59 -20.83 20.93 -14.62
N GLY A 60 -20.21 20.37 -15.66
CA GLY A 60 -19.34 21.09 -16.59
C GLY A 60 -18.15 21.79 -15.93
N LEU A 61 -17.71 21.31 -14.76
CA LEU A 61 -16.63 21.93 -13.99
C LEU A 61 -15.27 21.70 -14.63
N ILE A 62 -15.12 20.60 -15.37
CA ILE A 62 -13.90 20.25 -16.10
C ILE A 62 -14.30 19.78 -17.50
N GLU A 63 -13.63 20.30 -18.52
CA GLU A 63 -13.75 19.79 -19.89
C GLU A 63 -13.23 18.35 -19.96
N GLU A 64 -13.99 17.48 -20.62
CA GLU A 64 -13.66 16.05 -20.77
C GLU A 64 -12.21 15.84 -21.25
N LYS A 65 -11.76 16.66 -22.21
CA LYS A 65 -10.39 16.63 -22.74
C LYS A 65 -9.34 16.85 -21.64
N VAL A 66 -9.50 17.88 -20.81
CA VAL A 66 -8.56 18.22 -19.74
C VAL A 66 -8.47 17.09 -18.71
N PHE A 67 -9.61 16.47 -18.40
CA PHE A 67 -9.65 15.31 -17.51
C PHE A 67 -8.85 14.13 -18.07
N PHE A 68 -9.04 13.80 -19.36
CA PHE A 68 -8.33 12.68 -19.98
C PHE A 68 -6.84 12.94 -20.16
N ASP A 69 -6.44 14.17 -20.49
CA ASP A 69 -5.03 14.56 -20.58
C ASP A 69 -4.35 14.38 -19.20
N ALA A 70 -4.96 14.90 -18.12
CA ALA A 70 -4.45 14.73 -16.76
C ALA A 70 -4.42 13.25 -16.32
N LEU A 71 -5.44 12.47 -16.67
CA LEU A 71 -5.47 11.03 -16.38
C LEU A 71 -4.33 10.28 -17.10
N GLY A 72 -4.00 10.71 -18.32
CA GLY A 72 -2.86 10.18 -19.09
C GLY A 72 -1.54 10.42 -18.37
N GLU A 73 -1.27 11.67 -17.98
CA GLU A 73 -0.06 12.05 -17.24
C GLU A 73 0.08 11.29 -15.91
N VAL A 74 -1.02 11.18 -15.16
CA VAL A 74 -1.04 10.42 -13.90
C VAL A 74 -0.73 8.94 -14.13
N ARG A 75 -1.26 8.34 -15.22
CA ARG A 75 -0.96 6.94 -15.56
C ARG A 75 0.49 6.72 -15.91
N GLU A 76 1.10 7.60 -16.71
CA GLU A 76 2.52 7.49 -17.05
C GLU A 76 3.40 7.67 -15.81
N PHE A 77 3.08 8.64 -14.94
CA PHE A 77 3.77 8.80 -13.65
C PHE A 77 3.74 7.51 -12.80
N PHE A 78 2.56 6.90 -12.63
CA PHE A 78 2.45 5.66 -11.86
C PHE A 78 3.16 4.49 -12.51
N LYS A 79 3.17 4.42 -13.84
CA LYS A 79 3.92 3.40 -14.57
C LYS A 79 5.42 3.53 -14.36
N GLU A 80 5.98 4.74 -14.46
CA GLU A 80 7.40 4.99 -14.17
C GLU A 80 7.73 4.64 -12.72
N TRP A 81 6.86 5.04 -11.78
CA TRP A 81 7.00 4.72 -10.36
C TRP A 81 6.96 3.21 -10.09
N ASP A 82 6.04 2.47 -10.72
CA ASP A 82 5.95 1.01 -10.61
C ASP A 82 7.20 0.33 -11.17
N GLU A 83 7.75 0.82 -12.29
CA GLU A 83 9.01 0.32 -12.84
C GLU A 83 10.19 0.54 -11.90
N GLU A 84 10.26 1.69 -11.22
CA GLU A 84 11.26 1.95 -10.18
C GLU A 84 11.10 1.02 -8.99
N ARG A 85 9.86 0.85 -8.49
CA ARG A 85 9.55 -0.07 -7.39
C ARG A 85 9.88 -1.52 -7.74
N ALA A 86 9.62 -1.94 -8.97
CA ALA A 86 9.98 -3.28 -9.43
C ALA A 86 11.50 -3.50 -9.37
N LYS A 87 12.30 -2.49 -9.78
CA LYS A 87 13.77 -2.54 -9.66
C LYS A 87 14.21 -2.59 -8.20
N GLU A 88 13.58 -1.85 -7.30
CA GLU A 88 13.86 -1.91 -5.85
C GLU A 88 13.59 -3.31 -5.28
N VAL A 89 12.46 -3.92 -5.65
CA VAL A 89 12.09 -5.27 -5.21
C VAL A 89 13.05 -6.32 -5.78
N GLU A 90 13.46 -6.19 -7.04
CA GLU A 90 14.45 -7.06 -7.66
C GLU A 90 15.84 -6.92 -7.00
N PHE A 91 16.24 -5.69 -6.67
CA PHE A 91 17.44 -5.43 -5.87
C PHE A 91 17.36 -6.12 -4.51
N TYR A 92 16.27 -5.95 -3.78
CA TYR A 92 16.05 -6.64 -2.50
C TYR A 92 16.21 -8.15 -2.63
N LYS A 93 15.53 -8.77 -3.61
CA LYS A 93 15.58 -10.21 -3.86
C LYS A 93 17.00 -10.74 -4.09
N ASN A 94 17.86 -9.91 -4.70
CA ASN A 94 19.24 -10.27 -5.03
C ASN A 94 20.28 -9.80 -3.98
N SER A 95 19.87 -9.01 -2.99
CA SER A 95 20.77 -8.37 -2.02
C SER A 95 21.20 -9.26 -0.85
N GLY A 96 20.45 -10.33 -0.57
CA GLY A 96 20.66 -11.17 0.62
C GLY A 96 20.33 -10.49 1.95
N ILE A 97 19.77 -9.26 1.91
CA ILE A 97 19.31 -8.50 3.07
C ILE A 97 18.01 -9.15 3.59
N SER A 98 17.86 -9.22 4.92
CA SER A 98 16.62 -9.74 5.51
C SER A 98 15.43 -8.82 5.17
N PHE A 99 14.22 -9.38 5.07
CA PHE A 99 13.01 -8.58 4.83
C PHE A 99 12.84 -7.47 5.86
N PHE A 100 13.23 -7.73 7.10
CA PHE A 100 13.20 -6.80 8.22
C PHE A 100 14.08 -5.58 8.00
N ASP A 101 15.34 -5.83 7.67
CA ASP A 101 16.32 -4.76 7.44
C ASP A 101 15.95 -3.93 6.21
N TRP A 102 15.39 -4.60 5.19
CA TRP A 102 14.86 -3.93 3.99
C TRP A 102 13.64 -3.07 4.31
N ALA A 103 12.64 -3.61 5.01
CA ALA A 103 11.44 -2.87 5.39
C ALA A 103 11.76 -1.70 6.34
N ALA A 104 12.68 -1.91 7.28
CA ALA A 104 13.20 -0.86 8.15
C ALA A 104 13.94 0.23 7.35
N PHE A 105 14.75 -0.15 6.37
CA PHE A 105 15.42 0.79 5.47
C PHE A 105 14.43 1.60 4.63
N VAL A 106 13.43 0.96 4.03
CA VAL A 106 12.38 1.65 3.24
C VAL A 106 11.57 2.61 4.12
N SER A 107 11.29 2.25 5.37
CA SER A 107 10.53 3.08 6.31
C SER A 107 11.34 4.24 6.91
N LYS A 108 12.64 4.02 7.22
CA LYS A 108 13.48 4.95 8.00
C LYS A 108 14.61 5.61 7.19
N GLY A 109 14.85 5.18 5.96
CA GLY A 109 15.93 5.65 5.09
C GLY A 109 17.35 5.28 5.55
N LYS A 110 17.52 4.36 6.50
CA LYS A 110 18.82 3.94 7.06
C LYS A 110 18.81 2.46 7.45
N PHE A 111 19.92 1.75 7.17
CA PHE A 111 20.16 0.40 7.69
C PHE A 111 20.60 0.46 9.15
N ASP A 112 20.02 -0.37 10.01
CA ASP A 112 20.47 -0.47 11.40
C ASP A 112 21.76 -1.31 11.47
N ARG A 113 22.87 -0.64 11.77
CA ARG A 113 24.22 -1.26 11.72
C ARG A 113 24.44 -2.31 12.81
N SER A 114 23.54 -2.43 13.78
CA SER A 114 23.64 -3.46 14.83
C SER A 114 23.44 -4.88 14.31
N ALA A 115 22.78 -5.07 13.16
CA ALA A 115 22.56 -6.39 12.56
C ALA A 115 23.75 -6.92 11.73
N LEU A 116 24.74 -6.08 11.43
CA LEU A 116 25.91 -6.45 10.60
C LEU A 116 27.12 -6.94 11.41
N ASN A 117 27.03 -6.95 12.75
CA ASN A 117 28.12 -7.29 13.67
C ASN A 117 27.82 -8.51 14.57
N SER A 118 26.86 -9.36 14.21
CA SER A 118 26.59 -10.64 14.88
C SER A 118 27.03 -11.82 14.04
#